data_AF-A0A7K2JFG5-F1
#
_entry.id   AF-A0A7K2JFG5-F1
#
_cell.length_a   1.000
_cell.length_b   1.000
_cell.length_c   1.000
_cell.angle_alpha   90.00
_cell.angle_beta   90.00
_cell.angle_gamma   90.00
#
_symmetry.space_group_name_H-M   'P 1'
#
loop_
_entity.id
_entity.type
_entity.pdbx_description
1 polymer ?
#
loop_
_entity_poly.entity_id
_entity_poly.type
_entity_poly.pdbx_seq_one_letter_code
_entity_poly.pdbx_strand_id
1 'polypeptide(L)'
;MSSASASPHGFVTVRGRGYRPEQVDACAEALSRERDAAWERAARLTVLAREMGTELDRLRETVAGLAPQDYASLGERAHRLFRLGQEEADAVREGGRRGAEELVERARARAAEVRESARADADAVRAGADEWARQRLHAARAEADEARI
;
A
#
# COMPACT_ATOMS: atom_id res chain seq x y z
N MET A 1 -43.28 3.42 -6.13
CA MET A 1 -41.82 3.41 -6.36
C MET A 1 -41.15 3.85 -5.06
N SER A 2 -40.50 2.94 -4.33
CA SER A 2 -39.86 3.27 -3.04
C SER A 2 -38.40 3.64 -3.27
N SER A 3 -38.06 4.89 -2.95
CA SER A 3 -36.69 5.39 -2.94
C SER A 3 -35.97 4.80 -1.73
N ALA A 4 -35.09 3.83 -1.96
CA ALA A 4 -34.17 3.35 -0.94
C ALA A 4 -33.10 4.42 -0.75
N SER A 5 -33.07 5.04 0.43
CA SER A 5 -32.01 5.97 0.81
C SER A 5 -30.72 5.18 1.01
N ALA A 6 -29.79 5.30 0.05
CA ALA A 6 -28.46 4.75 0.18
C ALA A 6 -27.68 5.56 1.24
N SER A 7 -27.02 4.86 2.16
CA SER A 7 -26.08 5.44 3.11
C SER A 7 -24.88 6.05 2.37
N PRO A 8 -24.23 7.10 2.91
CA PRO A 8 -23.02 7.71 2.32
C PRO A 8 -21.88 6.72 2.04
N HIS A 9 -21.91 5.54 2.65
CA HIS A 9 -20.92 4.47 2.50
C HIS A 9 -21.34 3.40 1.47
N GLY A 10 -22.35 3.67 0.63
CA GLY A 10 -22.78 2.78 -0.43
C GLY A 10 -23.68 1.61 0.01
N PHE A 11 -24.02 1.51 1.30
CA PHE A 11 -24.92 0.47 1.81
C PHE A 11 -26.39 0.88 1.63
N VAL A 12 -27.21 -0.04 1.14
CA VAL A 12 -28.66 0.16 0.99
C VAL A 12 -29.33 -0.15 2.32
N THR A 13 -30.12 0.80 2.82
CA THR A 13 -30.89 0.62 4.06
C THR A 13 -32.20 -0.09 3.77
N VAL A 14 -32.57 -1.07 4.60
CA VAL A 14 -33.87 -1.75 4.49
C VAL A 14 -34.92 -0.98 5.29
N ARG A 15 -36.19 -1.08 4.86
CA ARG A 15 -37.31 -0.42 5.54
C ARG A 15 -37.43 -0.98 6.96
N GLY A 16 -36.98 -0.19 7.94
CA GLY A 16 -36.78 -0.62 9.32
C GLY A 16 -35.31 -0.57 9.74
N ARG A 17 -34.74 0.64 9.81
CA ARG A 17 -33.58 1.02 10.63
C ARG A 17 -32.40 0.02 10.71
N GLY A 18 -32.00 -0.60 9.60
CA GLY A 18 -30.83 -1.48 9.55
C GLY A 18 -30.15 -1.50 8.17
N TYR A 19 -28.83 -1.70 8.17
CA TYR A 19 -28.06 -2.00 6.97
C TYR A 19 -28.40 -3.41 6.47
N ARG A 20 -28.28 -3.67 5.16
CA ARG A 20 -28.32 -5.02 4.58
C ARG A 20 -27.08 -5.80 5.04
N PRO A 21 -27.19 -6.83 5.90
CA PRO A 21 -26.03 -7.61 6.36
C PRO A 21 -25.27 -8.22 5.19
N GLU A 22 -26.00 -8.79 4.23
CA GLU A 22 -25.48 -9.35 2.98
C GLU A 22 -24.53 -8.41 2.21
N GLN A 23 -24.81 -7.09 2.22
CA GLN A 23 -23.97 -6.10 1.54
C GLN A 23 -22.69 -5.79 2.33
N VAL A 24 -22.80 -5.76 3.67
CA VAL A 24 -21.65 -5.57 4.56
C VAL A 24 -20.75 -6.80 4.49
N ASP A 25 -21.33 -7.99 4.52
CA ASP A 25 -20.62 -9.26 4.39
C ASP A 25 -19.90 -9.35 3.04
N ALA A 26 -20.58 -9.01 1.94
CA ALA A 26 -19.95 -8.97 0.61
C ALA A 26 -18.79 -7.94 0.53
N CYS A 27 -18.93 -6.79 1.18
CA CYS A 27 -17.87 -5.77 1.25
C CYS A 27 -16.69 -6.25 2.09
N ALA A 28 -16.95 -6.82 3.28
CA ALA A 28 -15.92 -7.37 4.16
C ALA A 28 -15.18 -8.55 3.51
N GLU A 29 -15.89 -9.39 2.76
CA GLU A 29 -15.32 -10.50 2.00
C GLU A 29 -14.46 -10.00 0.83
N ALA A 30 -14.89 -8.94 0.13
CA ALA A 30 -14.06 -8.30 -0.90
C ALA A 30 -12.76 -7.71 -0.32
N LEU A 31 -12.86 -6.95 0.77
CA LEU A 31 -11.70 -6.37 1.48
C LEU A 31 -10.75 -7.46 2.01
N SER A 32 -11.30 -8.55 2.54
CA SER A 32 -10.51 -9.68 3.03
C SER A 32 -9.76 -10.36 1.88
N ARG A 33 -10.40 -10.58 0.74
CA ARG A 33 -9.76 -11.12 -0.47
C ARG A 33 -8.66 -10.21 -1.00
N GLU A 34 -8.88 -8.90 -1.04
CA GLU A 34 -7.87 -7.92 -1.45
C GLU A 34 -6.66 -7.91 -0.50
N ARG A 35 -6.91 -7.96 0.81
CA ARG A 35 -5.86 -8.09 1.83
C ARG A 35 -5.05 -9.37 1.62
N ASP A 36 -5.71 -10.51 1.45
CA ASP A 36 -5.05 -11.80 1.30
C ASP A 36 -4.21 -11.85 0.02
N ALA A 37 -4.72 -11.29 -1.08
CA ALA A 37 -3.97 -11.13 -2.34
C ALA A 37 -2.77 -10.17 -2.20
N ALA A 38 -2.91 -9.09 -1.42
CA ALA A 38 -1.79 -8.19 -1.10
C ALA A 38 -0.74 -8.89 -0.25
N TRP A 39 -1.15 -9.67 0.75
CA TRP A 39 -0.28 -10.47 1.60
C TRP A 39 0.50 -11.53 0.80
N GLU A 40 -0.16 -12.27 -0.07
CA GLU A 40 0.48 -13.27 -0.92
C GLU A 40 1.50 -12.63 -1.88
N ARG A 41 1.17 -11.46 -2.47
CA ARG A 41 2.12 -10.68 -3.28
C ARG A 41 3.32 -10.22 -2.47
N ALA A 42 3.11 -9.71 -1.26
CA ALA A 42 4.21 -9.30 -0.37
C ALA A 42 5.12 -10.48 -0.02
N ALA A 43 4.56 -11.66 0.25
CA ALA A 43 5.32 -12.87 0.51
C ALA A 43 6.17 -13.29 -0.71
N ARG A 44 5.58 -13.32 -1.92
CA ARG A 44 6.31 -13.61 -3.17
C ARG A 44 7.46 -12.62 -3.42
N LEU A 45 7.19 -11.33 -3.26
CA LEU A 45 8.21 -10.29 -3.43
C LEU A 45 9.35 -10.42 -2.41
N THR A 46 9.04 -10.84 -1.19
CA THR A 46 10.05 -11.07 -0.15
C THR A 46 10.99 -12.22 -0.52
N VAL A 47 10.46 -13.32 -1.07
CA VAL A 47 11.27 -14.44 -1.56
C VAL A 47 12.15 -13.99 -2.73
N LEU A 48 11.57 -13.33 -3.73
CA LEU A 48 12.30 -12.82 -4.89
C LEU A 48 13.43 -11.86 -4.48
N ALA A 49 13.16 -10.95 -3.54
CA ALA A 49 14.18 -10.03 -3.03
C ALA A 49 15.34 -10.77 -2.36
N ARG A 50 15.07 -11.87 -1.65
CA ARG A 50 16.09 -12.70 -1.01
C ARG A 50 16.92 -13.49 -2.03
N GLU A 51 16.28 -14.04 -3.05
CA GLU A 51 16.96 -14.73 -4.16
C GLU A 51 17.86 -13.78 -4.93
N MET A 52 17.35 -12.60 -5.30
CA MET A 52 18.12 -11.54 -5.94
C MET A 52 19.29 -11.07 -5.06
N GLY A 53 19.09 -10.95 -3.74
CA GLY A 53 20.16 -10.61 -2.80
C GLY A 53 21.26 -11.65 -2.77
N THR A 54 20.89 -12.93 -2.75
CA THR A 54 21.86 -14.04 -2.76
C THR A 54 22.67 -14.07 -4.06
N GLU A 55 22.02 -13.86 -5.20
CA GLU A 55 22.69 -13.82 -6.50
C GLU A 55 23.61 -12.60 -6.62
N LEU A 56 23.17 -11.45 -6.11
CA LEU A 56 23.99 -10.24 -6.07
C LEU A 56 25.26 -10.45 -5.25
N ASP A 57 25.17 -11.14 -4.10
CA ASP A 57 26.33 -11.42 -3.26
C ASP A 57 27.32 -12.38 -3.94
N ARG A 58 26.84 -13.41 -4.65
CA ARG A 58 27.71 -14.29 -5.47
C ARG A 58 28.42 -13.53 -6.59
N LEU A 59 27.70 -12.62 -7.25
CA LEU A 59 28.28 -11.78 -8.30
C LEU A 59 29.34 -10.84 -7.72
N ARG A 60 29.10 -10.27 -6.53
CA ARG A 60 30.08 -9.43 -5.83
C ARG A 60 31.34 -10.22 -5.46
N GLU A 61 31.20 -11.43 -4.94
CA GLU A 61 32.34 -12.30 -4.62
C GLU A 61 33.15 -12.64 -5.89
N THR A 62 32.47 -12.98 -6.98
CA THR A 62 33.10 -13.23 -8.28
C THR A 62 33.88 -12.02 -8.75
N VAL A 63 33.31 -10.81 -8.68
CA VAL A 63 33.99 -9.57 -9.08
C VAL A 63 35.16 -9.24 -8.16
N ALA A 64 35.02 -9.46 -6.85
CA ALA A 64 36.09 -9.21 -5.88
C ALA A 64 37.29 -10.15 -6.07
N GLY A 65 37.07 -11.36 -6.59
CA GLY A 65 38.12 -12.32 -6.91
C GLY A 65 38.89 -12.02 -8.21
N LEU A 66 38.39 -11.10 -9.05
CA LEU A 66 39.11 -10.69 -10.26
C LEU A 66 40.24 -9.74 -9.89
N ALA A 67 41.45 -10.02 -10.39
CA ALA A 67 42.55 -9.06 -10.30
C ALA A 67 42.13 -7.73 -10.96
N PRO A 68 42.47 -6.56 -10.38
CA PRO A 68 42.12 -5.27 -10.96
C PRO A 68 42.67 -5.19 -12.39
N GLN A 69 41.79 -5.25 -13.38
CA GLN A 69 42.21 -5.10 -14.76
C GLN A 69 42.33 -3.62 -15.08
N ASP A 70 43.52 -3.07 -14.83
CA ASP A 70 43.83 -1.67 -15.11
C ASP A 70 44.14 -1.41 -16.60
N TYR A 71 44.26 -2.49 -17.40
CA TYR A 71 44.66 -2.48 -18.80
C TYR A 71 45.91 -1.62 -19.06
N ALA A 72 46.75 -1.39 -18.04
CA ALA A 72 47.93 -0.54 -18.12
C ALA A 72 48.96 -1.14 -19.11
N SER A 73 48.98 -2.47 -19.22
CA SER A 73 49.78 -3.21 -20.20
C SER A 73 49.39 -2.97 -21.66
N LEU A 74 48.19 -2.43 -21.93
CA LEU A 74 47.71 -2.06 -23.27
C LEU A 74 48.02 -0.60 -23.65
N GLY A 75 48.66 0.16 -22.74
CA GLY A 75 49.12 1.53 -22.96
C GLY A 75 48.16 2.62 -22.46
N GLU A 76 48.67 3.85 -22.39
CA GLU A 76 48.04 4.98 -21.69
C GLU A 76 46.64 5.36 -22.23
N ARG A 77 46.42 5.21 -23.54
CA ARG A 77 45.09 5.45 -24.16
C ARG A 77 44.04 4.44 -23.70
N ALA A 78 44.41 3.17 -23.60
CA ALA A 78 43.51 2.11 -23.13
C ALA A 78 43.16 2.33 -21.65
N HIS A 79 44.15 2.68 -20.84
CA HIS A 79 43.95 3.01 -19.43
C HIS A 79 42.99 4.19 -19.22
N ARG A 80 43.11 5.27 -20.03
CA ARG A 80 42.19 6.41 -19.98
C ARG A 80 40.75 6.03 -20.35
N LEU A 81 40.56 5.23 -21.40
CA LEU A 81 39.23 4.76 -21.81
C LEU A 81 38.59 3.86 -20.73
N PHE A 82 39.38 2.97 -20.13
CA PHE A 82 38.91 2.13 -19.03
C PHE A 82 38.48 2.97 -17.82
N ARG A 83 39.27 3.98 -17.44
CA ARG A 83 38.93 4.91 -16.35
C ARG A 83 37.63 5.66 -16.63
N LEU A 84 37.45 6.18 -17.84
CA LEU A 84 36.20 6.84 -18.24
C LEU A 84 35.01 5.89 -18.18
N GLY A 85 35.18 4.64 -18.64
CA GLY A 85 34.13 3.62 -18.54
C GLY A 85 33.74 3.30 -17.10
N GLN A 86 34.70 3.30 -16.16
CA GLN A 86 34.41 3.14 -14.73
C GLN A 86 33.63 4.34 -14.17
N GLU A 87 34.04 5.57 -14.50
CA GLU A 87 33.35 6.79 -14.11
C GLU A 87 31.88 6.80 -14.59
N GLU A 88 31.65 6.44 -15.85
CA GLU A 88 30.30 6.33 -16.42
C GLU A 88 29.48 5.21 -15.75
N ALA A 89 30.10 4.05 -15.49
CA ALA A 89 29.42 2.96 -14.80
C ALA A 89 29.01 3.35 -13.37
N ASP A 90 29.87 4.07 -12.65
CA ASP A 90 29.56 4.64 -11.33
C ASP A 90 28.43 5.66 -11.42
N ALA A 91 28.46 6.56 -12.41
CA ALA A 91 27.40 7.55 -12.63
C ALA A 91 26.04 6.89 -12.91
N VAL A 92 26.01 5.83 -13.73
CA VAL A 92 24.79 5.06 -14.02
C VAL A 92 24.28 4.35 -12.77
N ARG A 93 25.16 3.69 -12.00
CA ARG A 93 24.77 3.01 -10.74
C ARG A 93 24.17 3.99 -9.74
N GLU A 94 24.84 5.12 -9.54
CA GLU A 94 24.39 6.14 -8.58
C GLU A 94 23.11 6.85 -9.05
N GLY A 95 22.96 7.07 -10.36
CA GLY A 95 21.71 7.53 -10.95
C GLY A 95 20.56 6.54 -10.72
N GLY A 96 20.80 5.25 -10.96
CA GLY A 96 19.83 4.18 -10.71
C GLY A 96 19.42 4.07 -9.24
N ARG A 97 20.40 4.15 -8.31
CA ARG A 97 20.14 4.13 -6.86
C ARG A 97 19.25 5.30 -6.43
N ARG A 98 19.59 6.52 -6.84
CA ARG A 98 18.77 7.72 -6.56
C ARG A 98 17.36 7.60 -7.14
N GLY A 99 17.23 7.13 -8.38
CA GLY A 99 15.93 6.91 -9.00
C GLY A 99 15.07 5.86 -8.27
N ALA A 100 15.68 4.79 -7.78
CA ALA A 100 14.99 3.79 -6.97
C ALA A 100 14.55 4.35 -5.61
N GLU A 101 15.39 5.13 -4.94
CA GLU A 101 15.07 5.81 -3.68
C GLU A 101 13.90 6.79 -3.85
N GLU A 102 13.92 7.61 -4.91
CA GLU A 102 12.81 8.51 -5.25
C GLU A 102 11.50 7.74 -5.51
N LEU A 103 11.56 6.60 -6.20
CA LEU A 103 10.38 5.78 -6.47
C LEU A 103 9.80 5.19 -5.18
N VAL A 104 10.66 4.72 -4.26
CA VAL A 104 10.24 4.22 -2.94
C VAL A 104 9.60 5.34 -2.12
N GLU A 105 10.20 6.53 -2.09
CA GLU A 105 9.63 7.67 -1.36
C GLU A 105 8.28 8.11 -1.92
N ARG A 106 8.14 8.18 -3.26
CA ARG A 106 6.83 8.45 -3.89
C ARG A 106 5.79 7.38 -3.54
N ALA A 107 6.18 6.11 -3.55
CA ALA A 107 5.27 5.02 -3.18
C ALA A 107 4.85 5.10 -1.70
N ARG A 108 5.78 5.46 -0.79
CA ARG A 108 5.49 5.67 0.64
C ARG A 108 4.54 6.84 0.86
N ALA A 109 4.78 7.98 0.20
CA ALA A 109 3.91 9.15 0.27
C ALA A 109 2.49 8.80 -0.20
N ARG A 110 2.37 8.12 -1.35
CA ARG A 110 1.07 7.68 -1.87
C ARG A 110 0.37 6.70 -0.92
N ALA A 111 1.10 5.75 -0.35
CA ALA A 111 0.53 4.82 0.63
C ALA A 111 0.07 5.52 1.91
N ALA A 112 0.77 6.57 2.35
CA ALA A 112 0.37 7.39 3.49
C ALA A 112 -0.91 8.17 3.21
N GLU A 113 -1.02 8.82 2.04
CA GLU A 113 -2.24 9.51 1.61
C GLU A 113 -3.46 8.57 1.57
N VAL A 114 -3.31 7.38 0.97
CA VAL A 114 -4.38 6.39 0.89
C VAL A 114 -4.81 5.93 2.28
N ARG A 115 -3.84 5.73 3.19
CA ARG A 115 -4.14 5.34 4.58
C ARG A 115 -4.88 6.44 5.32
N GLU A 116 -4.47 7.70 5.16
CA GLU A 116 -5.12 8.83 5.82
C GLU A 116 -6.53 9.05 5.29
N SER A 117 -6.72 8.95 3.97
CA SER A 117 -8.05 8.98 3.35
C SER A 117 -8.95 7.86 3.91
N ALA A 118 -8.46 6.62 3.93
CA ALA A 118 -9.22 5.49 4.46
C ALA A 118 -9.55 5.67 5.95
N ARG A 119 -8.65 6.30 6.72
CA ARG A 119 -8.88 6.61 8.13
C ARG A 119 -9.95 7.68 8.31
N ALA A 120 -9.89 8.77 7.56
CA ALA A 120 -10.88 9.83 7.60
C ALA A 120 -12.27 9.29 7.21
N ASP A 121 -12.34 8.45 6.18
CA ASP A 121 -13.58 7.78 5.78
C ASP A 121 -14.12 6.88 6.91
N ALA A 122 -13.26 6.06 7.52
CA ALA A 122 -13.65 5.20 8.63
C ALA A 122 -14.13 5.98 9.87
N ASP A 123 -13.48 7.11 10.18
CA ASP A 123 -13.86 7.99 11.28
C ASP A 123 -15.20 8.68 11.00
N ALA A 124 -15.46 9.09 9.75
CA ALA A 124 -16.74 9.64 9.32
C ALA A 124 -17.87 8.59 9.42
N VAL A 125 -17.63 7.35 8.99
CA VAL A 125 -18.56 6.22 9.16
C VAL A 125 -18.92 6.04 10.63
N ARG A 126 -17.91 6.04 11.49
CA ARG A 126 -18.10 5.83 12.93
C ARG A 126 -18.91 6.96 13.57
N ALA A 127 -18.57 8.21 13.26
CA ALA A 127 -19.30 9.37 13.77
C ALA A 127 -20.79 9.35 13.36
N GLY A 128 -21.06 9.01 12.09
CA GLY A 128 -22.43 8.86 11.59
C GLY A 128 -23.18 7.73 12.29
N ALA A 129 -22.53 6.58 12.53
CA ALA A 129 -23.12 5.47 13.27
C ALA A 129 -23.43 5.84 14.73
N ASP A 130 -22.53 6.55 15.41
CA ASP A 130 -22.71 7.00 16.79
C ASP A 130 -23.88 7.98 16.92
N GLU A 131 -24.01 8.93 15.98
CA GLU A 131 -25.12 9.87 15.97
C GLU A 131 -26.46 9.18 15.72
N TRP A 132 -26.49 8.25 14.77
CA TRP A 132 -27.69 7.46 14.51
C TRP A 132 -28.11 6.63 15.74
N ALA A 133 -27.15 6.02 16.44
CA ALA A 133 -27.41 5.29 17.68
C ALA A 133 -27.98 6.20 18.77
N ARG A 134 -27.43 7.42 18.96
CA ARG A 134 -27.96 8.43 19.89
C ARG A 134 -29.41 8.80 19.54
N GLN A 135 -29.69 9.12 18.29
CA GLN A 135 -31.05 9.48 17.85
C GLN A 135 -32.03 8.32 18.06
N ARG A 136 -31.61 7.06 17.82
CA ARG A 136 -32.47 5.90 18.06
C ARG A 136 -32.78 5.71 19.55
N LEU A 137 -31.79 5.89 20.42
CA LEU A 137 -31.96 5.84 21.88
C LEU A 137 -32.91 6.93 22.37
N HIS A 138 -32.78 8.17 21.87
CA HIS A 138 -33.69 9.25 22.21
C HIS A 138 -35.14 8.95 21.80
N ALA A 139 -35.36 8.46 20.57
CA ALA A 139 -36.69 8.07 20.11
C ALA A 139 -37.29 6.95 20.98
N ALA A 140 -36.50 5.91 21.29
CA ALA A 140 -36.96 4.81 22.14
C ALA A 140 -37.31 5.26 23.57
N ARG A 141 -36.59 6.24 24.12
CA ARG A 141 -36.90 6.85 25.43
C ARG A 141 -38.21 7.64 25.39
N ALA A 142 -38.41 8.46 24.35
CA ALA A 142 -39.65 9.21 24.18
C ALA A 142 -40.87 8.27 24.05
N GLU A 143 -40.77 7.23 23.22
CA GLU A 143 -41.80 6.19 23.09
C GLU A 143 -42.12 5.51 24.44
N ALA A 144 -41.08 5.20 25.24
CA ALA A 144 -41.25 4.59 26.56
C ALA A 144 -41.88 5.55 27.59
N ASP A 145 -41.62 6.85 27.49
CA ASP A 145 -42.18 7.86 28.37
C ASP A 145 -43.65 8.14 28.02
N GLU A 146 -44.02 8.17 26.74
CA GLU A 146 -45.42 8.26 26.28
C GLU A 146 -46.25 7.05 26.76
N ALA A 147 -45.68 5.85 26.75
CA ALA A 147 -46.37 4.64 27.21
C ALA A 147 -46.53 4.55 28.74
N ARG A 148 -45.90 5.45 29.52
CA ARG A 148 -45.97 5.48 30.99
C ARG A 148 -47.06 6.42 31.52
N ILE A 149 -47.64 7.27 30.67
CA ILE A 149 -48.76 8.17 30.97
C ILE A 149 -50.07 7.44 30.72
#